data_AF-A0A7W3U5I0-F1
#
_entry.id   AF-A0A7W3U5I0-F1
#
_cell.length_a   1.000
_cell.length_b   1.000
_cell.length_c   1.000
_cell.angle_alpha   90.00
_cell.angle_beta   90.00
_cell.angle_gamma   90.00
#
_symmetry.space_group_name_H-M   'P 1'
#
loop_
_entity.id
_entity.type
_entity.pdbx_description
1 polymer ?
#
loop_
_entity_poly.entity_id
_entity_poly.type
_entity_poly.pdbx_seq_one_letter_code
_entity_poly.pdbx_strand_id
1 'polypeptide(L)'
;MSRLAPLLDPAAGGHVWIFGHWPEPALRWWEATVPLDRHSGTTFTGQVRCLRYELQMPTAAFLEQAPAFDRHGLYLVQADRPMPDTLWLDRIDPSRHDAVLVGNGAVMSLSLPHAVETAQVIGFTPGLLAARARHLPPD
;
A
#
# COMPACT_ATOMS: atom_id res chain seq x y z
N MET A 1 -8.78 -8.52 14.41
CA MET A 1 -9.19 -8.39 12.99
C MET A 1 -8.55 -7.12 12.45
N SER A 2 -7.98 -7.14 11.25
CA SER A 2 -7.34 -5.94 10.68
C SER A 2 -8.38 -4.86 10.36
N ARG A 3 -8.01 -3.60 10.59
CA ARG A 3 -8.84 -2.43 10.26
C ARG A 3 -8.91 -2.15 8.75
N LEU A 4 -8.01 -2.76 7.97
CA LEU A 4 -7.86 -2.56 6.53
C LEU A 4 -8.84 -3.41 5.73
N ALA A 5 -9.12 -4.63 6.21
CA ALA A 5 -9.90 -5.62 5.47
C ALA A 5 -11.31 -5.15 5.05
N PRO A 6 -12.08 -4.42 5.89
CA PRO A 6 -13.41 -3.94 5.51
C PRO A 6 -13.40 -2.88 4.39
N LEU A 7 -12.27 -2.21 4.18
CA LEU A 7 -12.16 -1.12 3.20
C LEU A 7 -11.86 -1.64 1.79
N LEU A 8 -11.26 -2.83 1.67
CA LEU A 8 -10.89 -3.44 0.40
C LEU A 8 -12.00 -4.32 -0.16
N ASP A 9 -12.05 -4.43 -1.48
CA ASP A 9 -12.95 -5.39 -2.14
C ASP A 9 -12.25 -6.71 -2.48
N PRO A 10 -12.48 -7.81 -1.72
CA PRO A 10 -11.93 -9.11 -2.07
C PRO A 10 -12.53 -9.68 -3.37
N ALA A 11 -13.75 -9.30 -3.74
CA ALA A 11 -14.44 -9.80 -4.92
C ALA A 11 -14.01 -9.11 -6.23
N ALA A 12 -13.31 -7.97 -6.14
CA ALA A 12 -12.84 -7.22 -7.31
C ALA A 12 -11.69 -7.91 -8.06
N GLY A 13 -11.18 -9.06 -7.60
CA GLY A 13 -10.15 -9.84 -8.30
C GLY A 13 -8.83 -9.09 -8.51
N GLY A 14 -8.60 -8.01 -7.76
CA GLY A 14 -7.59 -7.01 -8.03
C GLY A 14 -6.24 -7.23 -7.36
N HIS A 15 -5.38 -6.23 -7.53
CA HIS A 15 -4.08 -6.11 -6.88
C HIS A 15 -4.09 -4.98 -5.86
N VAL A 16 -3.23 -5.10 -4.87
CA VAL A 16 -2.85 -4.06 -3.94
C VAL A 16 -1.42 -3.64 -4.25
N TRP A 17 -1.21 -2.34 -4.39
CA TRP A 17 0.10 -1.72 -4.43
C TRP A 17 0.28 -0.86 -3.18
N ILE A 18 1.25 -1.20 -2.34
CA ILE A 18 1.65 -0.44 -1.16
C ILE A 18 2.87 0.39 -1.55
N PHE A 19 2.72 1.70 -1.49
CA PHE A 19 3.74 2.65 -1.90
C PHE A 19 4.54 3.11 -0.69
N GLY A 20 5.86 3.05 -0.80
CA GLY A 20 6.77 3.65 0.17
C GLY A 20 6.67 3.08 1.59
N HIS A 21 6.39 1.78 1.74
CA HIS A 21 6.28 1.12 3.04
C HIS A 21 7.62 1.07 3.78
N TRP A 22 7.60 1.44 5.06
CA TRP A 22 8.73 1.29 5.97
C TRP A 22 8.45 0.11 6.91
N PRO A 23 9.25 -0.98 6.86
CA PRO A 23 9.07 -2.16 7.69
C PRO A 23 9.36 -1.89 9.17
N GLU A 24 10.02 -0.78 9.46
CA GLU A 24 10.29 -0.32 10.81
C GLU A 24 9.58 1.03 11.02
N PRO A 25 8.70 1.16 12.03
CA PRO A 25 7.96 2.39 12.29
C PRO A 25 8.83 3.53 12.85
N ALA A 26 9.99 3.21 13.46
CA ALA A 26 10.90 4.21 14.00
C ALA A 26 12.15 4.39 13.14
N LEU A 27 12.70 5.60 13.09
CA LEU A 27 13.98 5.83 12.43
C LEU A 27 15.14 5.27 13.28
N ARG A 28 15.30 3.93 13.30
CA ARG A 28 16.32 3.21 14.06
C ARG A 28 17.15 2.31 13.17
N TRP A 29 18.35 1.99 13.65
CA TRP A 29 19.15 0.91 13.10
C TRP A 29 18.59 -0.43 13.58
N TRP A 30 18.54 -1.42 12.71
CA TRP A 30 18.26 -2.80 13.08
C TRP A 30 19.13 -3.76 12.26
N GLU A 31 19.30 -4.97 12.74
CA GLU A 31 20.03 -6.00 12.02
C GLU A 31 19.12 -6.65 10.96
N ALA A 32 19.57 -6.69 9.71
CA ALA A 32 18.88 -7.38 8.63
C ALA A 32 19.85 -7.94 7.60
N THR A 33 19.36 -8.85 6.77
CA THR A 33 20.01 -9.25 5.53
C THR A 33 19.23 -8.67 4.35
N VAL A 34 19.90 -7.90 3.49
CA VAL A 34 19.29 -7.22 2.34
C VAL A 34 20.07 -7.47 1.05
N PRO A 35 19.41 -7.55 -0.11
CA PRO A 35 20.13 -7.60 -1.38
C PRO A 35 20.79 -6.23 -1.67
N LEU A 36 22.08 -6.24 -2.01
CA LEU A 36 22.77 -5.04 -2.53
C LEU A 36 22.58 -4.91 -4.04
N ASP A 37 22.52 -6.04 -4.73
CA ASP A 37 22.25 -6.12 -6.16
C ASP A 37 21.45 -7.40 -6.46
N ARG A 38 20.31 -7.24 -7.13
CA ARG A 38 19.41 -8.35 -7.46
C ARG A 38 20.01 -9.34 -8.45
N HIS A 39 20.98 -8.92 -9.26
CA HIS A 39 21.51 -9.73 -10.37
C HIS A 39 22.71 -10.58 -9.96
N SER A 40 23.62 -10.05 -9.15
CA SER A 40 24.76 -10.80 -8.62
C SER A 40 24.42 -11.73 -7.46
N GLY A 41 23.25 -11.56 -6.83
CA GLY A 41 22.89 -12.27 -5.60
C GLY A 41 23.67 -11.79 -4.38
N THR A 42 24.43 -10.68 -4.50
CA THR A 42 25.19 -10.13 -3.39
C THR A 42 24.26 -9.58 -2.31
N THR A 43 24.42 -10.07 -1.08
CA THR A 43 23.66 -9.62 0.10
C THR A 43 24.57 -8.93 1.10
N PHE A 44 24.01 -7.96 1.84
CA PHE A 44 24.62 -7.38 3.01
C PHE A 44 23.88 -7.84 4.27
N THR A 45 24.62 -8.31 5.27
CA THR A 45 24.10 -8.62 6.60
C THR A 45 24.75 -7.66 7.59
N GLY A 46 23.93 -6.88 8.30
CA GLY A 46 24.42 -5.92 9.27
C GLY A 46 23.36 -4.89 9.64
N GLN A 47 23.81 -3.75 10.14
CA GLN A 47 22.93 -2.66 10.56
C GLN A 47 22.40 -1.91 9.34
N VAL A 48 21.08 -1.89 9.20
CA VAL A 48 20.35 -1.13 8.17
C VAL A 48 19.43 -0.11 8.82
N ARG A 49 19.14 0.97 8.10
CA ARG A 49 18.09 1.94 8.45
C ARG A 49 17.48 2.49 7.16
N CYS A 50 16.27 3.02 7.25
CA CYS A 50 15.57 3.65 6.12
C CYS A 50 15.31 2.71 4.92
N LEU A 51 15.06 1.44 5.17
CA LEU A 51 14.58 0.54 4.10
C LEU A 51 13.15 0.93 3.73
N ARG A 52 12.95 1.27 2.46
CA ARG A 52 11.64 1.63 1.91
C ARG A 52 11.29 0.66 0.79
N TYR A 53 10.11 0.05 0.87
CA TYR A 53 9.62 -0.89 -0.11
C TYR A 53 8.43 -0.35 -0.89
N GLU A 54 8.34 -0.74 -2.15
CA GLU A 54 7.09 -0.73 -2.90
C GLU A 54 6.68 -2.17 -3.09
N LEU A 55 5.51 -2.53 -2.55
CA LEU A 55 5.03 -3.91 -2.51
C LEU A 55 3.81 -4.03 -3.40
N GLN A 56 3.77 -5.05 -4.24
CA GLN A 56 2.63 -5.34 -5.09
C GLN A 56 2.24 -6.79 -4.95
N MET A 57 0.96 -7.05 -4.69
CA MET A 57 0.44 -8.41 -4.48
C MET A 57 -1.06 -8.51 -4.80
N PRO A 58 -1.60 -9.71 -5.03
CA PRO A 58 -3.06 -9.90 -5.13
C PRO A 58 -3.78 -9.42 -3.87
N THR A 59 -4.99 -8.86 -4.00
CA THR A 59 -5.76 -8.37 -2.85
C THR A 59 -5.99 -9.45 -1.80
N ALA A 60 -6.26 -10.70 -2.20
CA ALA A 60 -6.44 -11.81 -1.25
C ALA A 60 -5.18 -12.06 -0.40
N ALA A 61 -4.00 -12.08 -1.02
CA ALA A 61 -2.73 -12.25 -0.32
C ALA A 61 -2.43 -11.09 0.63
N PHE A 62 -2.79 -9.86 0.24
CA PHE A 62 -2.71 -8.71 1.14
C PHE A 62 -3.60 -8.90 2.37
N LEU A 63 -4.85 -9.33 2.20
CA LEU A 63 -5.80 -9.49 3.31
C LEU A 63 -5.32 -10.50 4.36
N GLU A 64 -4.60 -11.54 3.95
CA GLU A 64 -3.96 -12.49 4.87
C GLU A 64 -2.84 -11.85 5.70
N GLN A 65 -2.13 -10.86 5.14
CA GLN A 65 -1.01 -10.18 5.77
C GLN A 65 -1.40 -8.84 6.42
N ALA A 66 -2.61 -8.35 6.19
CA ALA A 66 -3.10 -7.04 6.64
C ALA A 66 -2.83 -6.75 8.13
N PRO A 67 -2.95 -7.71 9.07
CA PRO A 67 -2.61 -7.47 10.48
C PRO A 67 -1.16 -7.03 10.73
N ALA A 68 -0.21 -7.43 9.87
CA ALA A 68 1.20 -7.02 10.00
C ALA A 68 1.39 -5.53 9.70
N PHE A 69 0.47 -4.92 8.94
CA PHE A 69 0.54 -3.53 8.55
C PHE A 69 -0.25 -2.58 9.48
N ASP A 70 -1.08 -3.10 10.39
CA ASP A 70 -1.96 -2.30 11.26
C ASP A 70 -1.21 -1.28 12.14
N ARG A 71 0.10 -1.48 12.37
CA ARG A 71 0.96 -0.60 13.17
C ARG A 71 1.76 0.42 12.36
N HIS A 72 1.65 0.38 11.03
CA HIS A 72 2.46 1.19 10.12
C HIS A 72 1.59 2.23 9.43
N GLY A 73 2.17 3.41 9.17
CA GLY A 73 1.60 4.30 8.16
C GLY A 73 1.66 3.64 6.78
N LEU A 74 0.57 3.71 6.01
CA LEU A 74 0.45 3.08 4.70
C LEU A 74 -0.17 4.03 3.68
N TYR A 75 0.41 4.06 2.49
CA TYR A 75 -0.28 4.49 1.28
C TYR A 75 -0.53 3.27 0.41
N LEU A 76 -1.79 2.98 0.13
CA LEU A 76 -2.23 1.76 -0.55
C LEU A 76 -3.14 2.12 -1.71
N VAL A 77 -2.93 1.49 -2.86
CA VAL A 77 -3.80 1.56 -4.02
C VAL A 77 -4.36 0.17 -4.31
N GLN A 78 -5.69 0.06 -4.40
CA GLN A 78 -6.34 -1.13 -4.95
C GLN A 78 -6.62 -0.89 -6.43
N ALA A 79 -6.29 -1.86 -7.27
CA ALA A 79 -6.42 -1.78 -8.72
C ALA A 79 -6.96 -3.08 -9.34
N ASP A 80 -7.54 -2.99 -10.53
CA ASP A 80 -8.03 -4.17 -11.28
C ASP A 80 -6.90 -5.08 -11.77
N ARG A 81 -5.68 -4.54 -11.89
CA ARG A 81 -4.49 -5.18 -12.43
C ARG A 81 -3.23 -4.72 -11.67
N PRO A 82 -2.09 -5.41 -11.85
CA PRO A 82 -0.79 -4.95 -11.34
C PRO A 82 -0.45 -3.54 -11.85
N MET A 83 0.04 -2.66 -10.97
CA MET A 83 0.65 -1.40 -11.42
C MET A 83 1.92 -1.71 -12.23
N PRO A 84 2.23 -0.92 -13.27
CA PRO A 84 3.46 -1.09 -14.04
C PRO A 84 4.70 -0.97 -13.15
N ASP A 85 5.70 -1.82 -13.38
CA ASP A 85 7.00 -1.80 -12.68
C ASP A 85 7.86 -0.56 -12.98
N THR A 86 7.43 0.25 -13.95
CA THR A 86 8.02 1.53 -14.33
C THR A 86 7.29 2.74 -13.76
N LEU A 87 6.14 2.55 -13.10
CA LEU A 87 5.38 3.65 -12.51
C LEU A 87 6.09 4.16 -11.25
N TRP A 88 6.50 5.43 -11.27
CA TRP A 88 7.16 6.09 -10.14
C TRP A 88 6.41 7.36 -9.75
N LEU A 89 5.53 7.28 -8.75
CA LEU A 89 4.67 8.39 -8.33
C LEU A 89 5.47 9.60 -7.82
N ASP A 90 6.59 9.42 -7.11
CA ASP A 90 7.41 10.54 -6.63
C ASP A 90 7.98 11.42 -7.78
N ARG A 91 7.99 10.91 -9.01
CA ARG A 91 8.43 11.66 -10.21
C ARG A 91 7.29 12.33 -10.97
N ILE A 92 6.06 12.16 -10.49
CA ILE A 92 4.87 12.73 -11.09
C ILE A 92 4.39 13.88 -10.21
N ASP A 93 3.95 14.97 -10.84
CA ASP A 93 3.33 16.08 -10.11
C ASP A 93 2.14 15.57 -9.26
N PRO A 94 2.08 15.88 -7.95
CA PRO A 94 1.02 15.40 -7.06
C PRO A 94 -0.40 15.68 -7.57
N SER A 95 -0.63 16.80 -8.28
CA SER A 95 -1.94 17.13 -8.85
C SER A 95 -2.39 16.16 -9.94
N ARG A 96 -1.46 15.35 -10.48
CA ARG A 96 -1.71 14.37 -11.54
C ARG A 96 -1.75 12.93 -11.04
N HIS A 97 -1.47 12.68 -9.76
CA HIS A 97 -1.38 11.32 -9.20
C HIS A 97 -2.66 10.54 -9.45
N ASP A 98 -3.81 11.07 -9.06
CA ASP A 98 -5.10 10.39 -9.22
C ASP A 98 -5.39 10.04 -10.68
N ALA A 99 -5.15 10.97 -11.60
CA ALA A 99 -5.37 10.74 -13.03
C ALA A 99 -4.46 9.62 -13.57
N VAL A 100 -3.20 9.57 -13.13
CA VAL A 100 -2.27 8.50 -13.51
C VAL A 100 -2.68 7.17 -12.89
N LEU A 101 -3.06 7.15 -11.61
CA LEU A 101 -3.52 5.95 -10.91
C LEU A 101 -4.75 5.35 -11.61
N VAL A 102 -5.75 6.18 -11.90
CA VAL A 102 -6.96 5.75 -12.63
C VAL A 102 -6.61 5.23 -14.03
N GLY A 103 -5.72 5.91 -14.75
CA GLY A 103 -5.24 5.47 -16.06
C GLY A 103 -4.55 4.10 -16.03
N ASN A 104 -4.04 3.67 -14.87
CA ASN A 104 -3.40 2.38 -14.65
C ASN A 104 -4.31 1.37 -13.94
N GLY A 105 -5.63 1.62 -13.87
CA GLY A 105 -6.61 0.68 -13.34
C GLY A 105 -6.84 0.78 -11.83
N ALA A 106 -6.40 1.86 -11.17
CA ALA A 106 -6.74 2.10 -9.78
C ALA A 106 -8.25 2.29 -9.61
N VAL A 107 -8.83 1.55 -8.68
CA VAL A 107 -10.24 1.67 -8.28
C VAL A 107 -10.40 2.47 -6.99
N MET A 108 -9.37 2.44 -6.14
CA MET A 108 -9.37 3.09 -4.83
C MET A 108 -7.95 3.37 -4.34
N SER A 109 -7.78 4.44 -3.57
CA SER A 109 -6.58 4.68 -2.76
C SER A 109 -6.93 4.88 -1.29
N LEU A 110 -6.00 4.50 -0.42
CA LEU A 110 -6.06 4.62 1.02
C LEU A 110 -4.78 5.26 1.50
N SER A 111 -4.91 6.39 2.18
CA SER A 111 -3.84 6.99 2.97
C SER A 111 -4.18 6.76 4.43
N LEU A 112 -3.41 5.91 5.10
CA LEU A 112 -3.58 5.54 6.50
C LEU A 112 -2.31 5.96 7.24
N PRO A 113 -2.23 7.23 7.63
CA PRO A 113 -1.04 7.76 8.26
C PRO A 113 -0.95 7.32 9.74
N HIS A 114 0.15 7.64 10.42
CA HIS A 114 0.43 7.15 11.79
C HIS A 114 -0.62 7.67 12.81
N ALA A 115 -0.62 7.09 14.01
CA ALA A 115 -1.47 7.57 15.10
C ALA A 115 -1.25 9.09 15.31
N VAL A 116 -2.34 9.88 15.22
CA VAL A 116 -2.45 11.35 15.18
C VAL A 116 -2.56 12.03 13.80
N GLU A 117 -2.53 11.27 12.71
CA GLU A 117 -2.71 11.81 11.34
C GLU A 117 -4.09 11.42 10.76
N THR A 118 -4.57 12.17 9.75
CA THR A 118 -5.91 11.96 9.15
C THR A 118 -5.89 10.85 8.11
N ALA A 119 -6.62 9.76 8.36
CA ALA A 119 -6.89 8.74 7.36
C ALA A 119 -7.78 9.28 6.22
N GLN A 120 -7.45 8.92 4.98
CA GLN A 120 -8.21 9.26 3.79
C GLN A 120 -8.45 8.01 2.94
N VAL A 121 -9.67 7.86 2.44
CA VAL A 121 -10.04 6.85 1.45
C VAL A 121 -10.64 7.57 0.25
N ILE A 122 -10.10 7.32 -0.94
CA ILE A 122 -10.58 7.89 -2.20
C ILE A 122 -11.07 6.75 -3.07
N GLY A 123 -12.36 6.73 -3.37
CA GLY A 123 -12.91 5.86 -4.41
C GLY A 123 -12.90 6.58 -5.75
N PHE A 124 -12.24 6.00 -6.76
CA PHE A 124 -12.18 6.61 -8.09
C PHE A 124 -13.41 6.27 -8.95
N THR A 125 -14.22 5.30 -8.51
CA THR A 125 -15.48 4.95 -9.17
C THR A 125 -16.67 5.56 -8.40
N PRO A 126 -17.62 6.23 -9.09
CA PRO A 126 -18.83 6.76 -8.46
C PRO A 126 -19.59 5.69 -7.67
N GLY A 127 -20.02 6.04 -6.46
CA GLY A 127 -20.81 5.14 -5.60
C GLY A 127 -20.03 4.04 -4.87
N LEU A 128 -18.72 3.89 -5.14
CA LEU A 128 -17.88 2.85 -4.50
C LEU A 128 -17.90 2.96 -2.98
N LEU A 129 -17.64 4.15 -2.43
CA LEU A 129 -17.59 4.36 -0.98
C LEU A 129 -18.96 4.14 -0.32
N ALA A 130 -20.05 4.56 -0.98
CA ALA A 130 -21.41 4.34 -0.48
C ALA A 130 -21.82 2.86 -0.49
N ALA A 131 -21.27 2.06 -1.42
CA ALA A 131 -21.44 0.61 -1.39
C ALA A 131 -20.68 -0.03 -0.21
N ARG A 132 -19.48 0.48 0.13
CA ARG A 132 -18.64 -0.07 1.20
C ARG A 132 -19.04 0.36 2.61
N ALA A 133 -19.51 1.59 2.78
CA ALA A 133 -19.96 2.11 4.07
C ALA A 133 -21.10 1.29 4.70
N ARG A 134 -21.87 0.54 3.89
CA ARG A 134 -22.93 -0.38 4.35
C ARG A 134 -22.40 -1.64 5.04
N HIS A 135 -21.10 -1.90 4.97
CA HIS A 135 -20.46 -3.11 5.52
C HIS A 135 -19.41 -2.79 6.60
N LEU A 136 -19.26 -1.51 6.99
CA LEU A 136 -18.44 -1.14 8.13
C LEU A 136 -19.22 -1.42 9.43
N PRO A 137 -18.63 -2.10 10.43
CA PRO A 137 -19.26 -2.24 11.74
C PRO A 137 -19.46 -0.85 12.36
N PRO A 138 -20.55 -0.62 13.10
CA PRO A 138 -20.70 0.60 13.90
C PRO A 138 -19.59 0.65 14.96
N ASP A 139 -19.09 1.87 15.20
CA ASP A 139 -18.07 2.16 16.22
C ASP A 139 -18.51 1.73 17.63
#